data_AF-A0A961BXY6-F1
#
_entry.id   AF-A0A961BXY6-F1
#
_cell.length_a   1.000
_cell.length_b   1.000
_cell.length_c   1.000
_cell.angle_alpha   90.00
_cell.angle_beta   90.00
_cell.angle_gamma   90.00
#
_symmetry.space_group_name_H-M   'P 1'
#
loop_
_entity.id
_entity.type
_entity.pdbx_description
1 polymer ?
#
loop_
_entity_poly.entity_id
_entity_poly.type
_entity_poly.pdbx_seq_one_letter_code
_entity_poly.pdbx_strand_id
1 'polypeptide(L)'
;MTFGTALDVVLLGFLALCALAGLRRGLLVTVVAAVGFVGGAALALWLLPDRIAELVTGGSPLLRPMLLVLGVVILATVVQTLAVRLVAGAARRLGTSALGALDALLGAVLTLAVAAATTWLLAGTLRVVAPGELARGIGQSRVVAGIGAAMPAGSDQLLGGLKARLDEYGFPRVFTSIDPEPIRPVPGVDAGVVATPQIRTAVSSVLRIDADAPSCSRSQEGTGWVYRPGLVVTNAHVVAGSQGVRVSVAGRSLPARVVVFDPRRDLAVLSVDGLAAAPLRLGAPLGHGDSAVIAGYPLAGPLKIEAARVREVLMARGNDIYGADRVQREVYSLLATVQPGNSGGPLLAPDGTVAGVVFARSLDDPQTGYAVTLAEARPVLDQAGRSAAAVGTGGCTAAA
;
A
#
# COMPACT_ATOMS: atom_id res chain seq x y z
N MET A 1 5.87 17.10 25.00
CA MET A 1 5.01 15.89 24.92
C MET A 1 4.72 15.68 23.45
N THR A 2 5.14 14.56 22.85
CA THR A 2 4.88 14.32 21.41
C THR A 2 3.42 13.93 21.22
N PHE A 3 2.85 14.18 20.04
CA PHE A 3 1.46 13.84 19.77
C PHE A 3 1.18 12.33 19.96
N GLY A 4 2.13 11.46 19.61
CA GLY A 4 2.05 10.01 19.90
C GLY A 4 1.98 9.69 21.39
N THR A 5 2.77 10.35 22.25
CA THR A 5 2.69 10.15 23.71
C THR A 5 1.38 10.65 24.32
N ALA A 6 0.78 11.71 23.77
CA ALA A 6 -0.53 12.18 24.21
C ALA A 6 -1.64 11.18 23.81
N LEU A 7 -1.56 10.63 22.60
CA LEU A 7 -2.46 9.58 22.12
C LEU A 7 -2.37 8.32 22.99
N ASP A 8 -1.16 7.89 23.37
CA ASP A 8 -0.95 6.75 24.26
C ASP A 8 -1.66 6.92 25.61
N VAL A 9 -1.60 8.11 26.22
CA VAL A 9 -2.29 8.40 27.50
C VAL A 9 -3.81 8.30 27.35
N VAL A 10 -4.37 8.85 26.26
CA VAL A 10 -5.81 8.78 25.98
C VAL A 10 -6.25 7.34 25.75
N LEU A 11 -5.50 6.56 24.96
CA LEU A 11 -5.82 5.17 24.67
C LEU A 11 -5.71 4.28 25.91
N LEU A 12 -4.69 4.47 26.76
CA LEU A 12 -4.57 3.75 28.04
C LEU A 12 -5.74 4.08 28.97
N GLY A 13 -6.14 5.34 29.05
CA GLY A 13 -7.33 5.75 29.81
C GLY A 13 -8.61 5.09 29.30
N PHE A 14 -8.80 5.06 27.98
CA PHE A 14 -9.94 4.38 27.34
C PHE A 14 -9.95 2.88 27.62
N LEU A 15 -8.82 2.18 27.43
CA LEU A 15 -8.71 0.75 27.71
C LEU A 15 -8.94 0.42 29.19
N ALA A 16 -8.45 1.25 30.10
CA ALA A 16 -8.71 1.12 31.53
C ALA A 16 -10.20 1.29 31.87
N LEU A 17 -10.88 2.28 31.27
CA LEU A 17 -12.33 2.46 31.43
C LEU A 17 -13.12 1.27 30.88
N CYS A 18 -12.70 0.71 29.73
CA CYS A 18 -13.29 -0.49 29.16
C CYS A 18 -13.11 -1.71 30.08
N ALA A 19 -11.92 -1.92 30.64
CA ALA A 19 -11.66 -2.99 31.60
C ALA A 19 -12.53 -2.83 32.86
N LEU A 20 -12.62 -1.61 33.42
CA LEU A 20 -13.48 -1.29 34.56
C LEU A 20 -14.96 -1.51 34.26
N ALA A 21 -15.42 -1.20 33.04
CA ALA A 21 -16.78 -1.47 32.60
C ALA A 21 -17.05 -2.98 32.47
N GLY A 22 -16.07 -3.76 31.99
CA GLY A 22 -16.16 -5.21 31.90
C GLY A 22 -16.26 -5.89 33.27
N LEU A 23 -15.51 -5.40 34.27
CA LEU A 23 -15.60 -5.87 35.66
C LEU A 23 -17.02 -5.72 36.25
N ARG A 24 -17.79 -4.74 35.79
CA ARG A 24 -19.16 -4.48 36.28
C ARG A 24 -20.26 -5.25 35.54
N ARG A 25 -19.98 -5.78 34.34
CA ARG A 25 -21.00 -6.35 33.43
C ARG A 25 -21.06 -7.87 33.43
N GLY A 26 -20.00 -8.56 33.87
CA GLY A 26 -19.90 -10.02 33.80
C GLY A 26 -19.58 -10.55 32.39
N LEU A 27 -19.26 -11.83 32.27
CA LEU A 27 -18.79 -12.44 31.01
C LEU A 27 -19.89 -12.52 29.97
N LEU A 28 -21.08 -13.00 30.35
CA LEU A 28 -22.18 -13.26 29.41
C LEU A 28 -22.63 -11.99 28.69
N VAL A 29 -22.78 -10.89 29.42
CA VAL A 29 -23.12 -9.59 28.84
C VAL A 29 -21.99 -9.08 27.94
N THR A 30 -20.74 -9.35 28.31
CA THR A 30 -19.57 -8.97 27.50
C THR A 30 -19.48 -9.76 26.20
N VAL A 31 -19.74 -11.06 26.20
CA VAL A 31 -19.78 -11.89 24.97
C VAL A 31 -20.84 -11.36 24.02
N VAL A 32 -22.03 -11.05 24.52
CA VAL A 32 -23.10 -10.47 23.71
C VAL A 32 -22.72 -9.09 23.18
N ALA A 33 -22.03 -8.27 23.98
CA ALA A 33 -21.51 -6.98 23.55
C ALA A 33 -20.49 -7.14 22.41
N ALA A 34 -19.58 -8.10 22.53
CA ALA A 34 -18.57 -8.40 21.51
C ALA A 34 -19.22 -8.84 20.19
N VAL A 35 -20.14 -9.80 20.26
CA VAL A 35 -20.88 -10.30 19.09
C VAL A 35 -21.72 -9.18 18.45
N GLY A 36 -22.39 -8.37 19.26
CA GLY A 36 -23.17 -7.23 18.78
C GLY A 36 -22.31 -6.17 18.09
N PHE A 37 -21.13 -5.89 18.63
CA PHE A 37 -20.19 -4.93 18.00
C PHE A 37 -19.69 -5.45 16.65
N VAL A 38 -19.20 -6.70 16.61
CA VAL A 38 -18.70 -7.32 15.38
C VAL A 38 -19.81 -7.43 14.33
N GLY A 39 -21.00 -7.87 14.73
CA GLY A 39 -22.17 -7.96 13.85
C GLY A 39 -22.59 -6.59 13.31
N GLY A 40 -22.58 -5.55 14.15
CA GLY A 40 -22.90 -4.19 13.72
C GLY A 40 -21.85 -3.57 12.80
N ALA A 41 -20.56 -3.86 13.02
CA ALA A 41 -19.50 -3.44 12.11
C ALA A 41 -19.61 -4.13 10.74
N ALA A 42 -19.87 -5.45 10.72
CA ALA A 42 -20.08 -6.19 9.48
C ALA A 42 -21.31 -5.68 8.71
N LEU A 43 -22.41 -5.44 9.41
CA LEU A 43 -23.61 -4.84 8.83
C LEU A 43 -23.33 -3.46 8.23
N ALA A 44 -22.53 -2.64 8.92
CA ALA A 44 -22.18 -1.30 8.44
C ALA A 44 -21.35 -1.35 7.17
N LEU A 45 -20.37 -2.25 7.12
CA LEU A 45 -19.53 -2.45 5.95
C LEU A 45 -20.31 -2.99 4.75
N TRP A 46 -21.40 -3.71 4.98
CA TRP A 46 -22.29 -4.17 3.93
C TRP A 46 -23.25 -3.07 3.44
N LEU A 47 -23.78 -2.25 4.36
CA LEU A 47 -24.87 -1.31 4.06
C LEU A 47 -24.41 0.09 3.63
N LEU A 48 -23.32 0.59 4.20
CA LEU A 48 -22.92 1.99 4.07
C LEU A 48 -22.18 2.37 2.77
N PRO A 49 -21.35 1.51 2.14
CA PRO A 49 -20.52 1.93 1.01
C PRO A 49 -21.34 2.55 -0.13
N ASP A 50 -22.39 1.88 -0.58
CA ASP A 50 -23.22 2.33 -1.71
C ASP A 50 -23.99 3.61 -1.35
N ARG A 51 -24.49 3.70 -0.11
CA ARG A 51 -25.24 4.88 0.38
C ARG A 51 -24.37 6.12 0.52
N ILE A 52 -23.13 5.96 0.98
CA ILE A 52 -22.17 7.06 1.11
C ILE A 52 -21.71 7.51 -0.29
N ALA A 53 -21.53 6.58 -1.23
CA ALA A 53 -21.21 6.90 -2.61
C ALA A 53 -22.31 7.73 -3.30
N GLU A 54 -23.58 7.41 -3.04
CA GLU A 54 -24.75 8.16 -3.52
C GLU A 54 -24.86 9.57 -2.89
N LEU A 55 -24.62 9.69 -1.57
CA LEU A 55 -24.78 10.97 -0.86
C LEU A 55 -23.68 12.00 -1.15
N VAL A 56 -22.47 11.54 -1.43
CA VAL A 56 -21.29 12.41 -1.56
C VAL A 56 -20.81 12.41 -3.00
N THR A 57 -21.53 13.12 -3.87
CA THR A 57 -21.10 13.40 -5.25
C THR A 57 -20.33 14.73 -5.27
N GLY A 58 -19.00 14.68 -5.43
CA GLY A 58 -18.15 15.89 -5.60
C GLY A 58 -17.49 16.46 -4.33
N GLY A 59 -17.36 15.68 -3.26
CA GLY A 59 -16.70 16.09 -2.01
C GLY A 59 -15.17 15.90 -2.01
N SER A 60 -14.50 16.39 -0.96
CA SER A 60 -13.07 16.16 -0.74
C SER A 60 -12.77 14.64 -0.64
N PRO A 61 -11.61 14.18 -1.16
CA PRO A 61 -11.26 12.74 -1.21
C PRO A 61 -11.19 12.08 0.18
N LEU A 62 -11.12 12.88 1.25
CA LEU A 62 -11.10 12.43 2.64
C LEU A 62 -12.50 12.26 3.25
N LEU A 63 -13.53 12.90 2.71
CA LEU A 63 -14.86 12.94 3.34
C LEU A 63 -15.55 11.58 3.31
N ARG A 64 -15.52 10.89 2.16
CA ARG A 64 -16.13 9.56 1.99
C ARG A 64 -15.57 8.52 2.98
N PRO A 65 -14.24 8.31 3.08
CA PRO A 65 -13.71 7.33 4.03
C PRO A 65 -13.93 7.73 5.49
N MET A 66 -13.91 9.02 5.83
CA MET A 66 -14.24 9.47 7.19
C MET A 66 -15.69 9.14 7.56
N LEU A 67 -16.64 9.36 6.65
CA LEU A 67 -18.05 9.03 6.86
C LEU A 67 -18.27 7.52 6.98
N LEU A 68 -17.53 6.72 6.21
CA LEU A 68 -17.59 5.25 6.31
C LEU A 68 -17.11 4.78 7.68
N VAL A 69 -15.94 5.24 8.12
CA VAL A 69 -15.39 4.89 9.45
C VAL A 69 -16.35 5.33 10.56
N LEU A 70 -16.84 6.57 10.50
CA LEU A 70 -17.78 7.08 11.49
C LEU A 70 -19.08 6.27 11.51
N GLY A 71 -19.63 5.95 10.33
CA GLY A 71 -20.84 5.14 10.21
C GLY A 71 -20.66 3.71 10.73
N VAL A 72 -19.51 3.09 10.49
CA VAL A 72 -19.17 1.77 11.03
C VAL A 72 -19.12 1.80 12.56
N VAL A 73 -18.43 2.78 13.14
CA VAL A 73 -18.33 2.93 14.61
C VAL A 73 -19.71 3.17 15.23
N ILE A 74 -20.52 4.06 14.64
CA ILE A 74 -21.87 4.37 15.13
C ILE A 74 -22.74 3.11 15.09
N LEU A 75 -22.82 2.44 13.94
CA LEU A 75 -23.72 1.28 13.79
C LEU A 75 -23.26 0.11 14.66
N ALA A 76 -21.95 -0.15 14.75
CA ALA A 76 -21.39 -1.16 15.65
C ALA A 76 -21.77 -0.88 17.12
N THR A 77 -21.68 0.37 17.55
CA THR A 77 -22.04 0.78 18.92
C THR A 77 -23.54 0.68 19.18
N VAL A 78 -24.38 1.04 18.21
CA VAL A 78 -25.84 0.91 18.31
C VAL A 78 -26.27 -0.56 18.42
N VAL A 79 -25.75 -1.43 17.54
CA VAL A 79 -26.07 -2.86 17.56
C VAL A 79 -25.55 -3.51 18.85
N GLN A 80 -24.34 -3.18 19.28
CA GLN A 80 -23.79 -3.61 20.56
C GLN A 80 -24.68 -3.22 21.74
N THR A 81 -25.10 -1.95 21.83
CA THR A 81 -25.93 -1.47 22.95
C THR A 81 -27.32 -2.10 22.96
N LEU A 82 -27.92 -2.33 21.79
CA LEU A 82 -29.19 -3.06 21.66
C LEU A 82 -29.06 -4.52 22.11
N ALA A 83 -28.04 -5.23 21.62
CA ALA A 83 -27.77 -6.62 21.98
C ALA A 83 -27.57 -6.78 23.50
N VAL A 84 -26.76 -5.90 24.10
CA VAL A 84 -26.52 -5.87 25.54
C VAL A 84 -27.81 -5.60 26.32
N ARG A 85 -28.64 -4.64 25.91
CA ARG A 85 -29.90 -4.32 26.61
C ARG A 85 -30.88 -5.50 26.57
N LEU A 86 -30.99 -6.18 25.43
CA LEU A 86 -31.83 -7.35 25.26
C LEU A 86 -31.41 -8.48 26.22
N VAL A 87 -30.13 -8.81 26.25
CA VAL A 87 -29.64 -9.94 27.06
C VAL A 87 -29.51 -9.59 28.54
N ALA A 88 -29.09 -8.37 28.90
CA ALA A 88 -29.06 -7.94 30.30
C ALA A 88 -30.47 -7.81 30.90
N GLY A 89 -31.49 -7.53 30.08
CA GLY A 89 -32.91 -7.62 30.47
C GLY A 89 -33.33 -9.05 30.83
N ALA A 90 -32.92 -10.03 30.02
CA ALA A 90 -33.23 -11.44 30.22
C ALA A 90 -32.42 -12.07 31.37
N ALA A 91 -31.12 -11.79 31.45
CA ALA A 91 -30.21 -12.36 32.45
C ALA A 91 -30.58 -11.96 33.88
N ARG A 92 -31.09 -10.73 34.09
CA ARG A 92 -31.61 -10.29 35.40
C ARG A 92 -32.81 -11.10 35.89
N ARG A 93 -33.55 -11.75 34.99
CA ARG A 93 -34.68 -12.64 35.35
C ARG A 93 -34.22 -14.05 35.72
N LEU A 94 -32.99 -14.44 35.37
CA LEU A 94 -32.49 -15.81 35.48
C LEU A 94 -31.51 -16.02 36.65
N GLY A 95 -31.26 -15.00 37.49
CA GLY A 95 -30.59 -15.18 38.79
C GLY A 95 -29.16 -15.74 38.73
N THR A 96 -28.37 -15.42 37.71
CA THR A 96 -27.02 -15.97 37.53
C THR A 96 -25.99 -15.23 38.40
N SER A 97 -25.78 -15.66 39.64
CA SER A 97 -24.76 -15.12 40.57
C SER A 97 -23.60 -16.08 40.88
N ALA A 98 -23.54 -17.26 40.25
CA ALA A 98 -22.75 -18.38 40.74
C ALA A 98 -21.21 -18.31 40.54
N LEU A 99 -20.66 -17.31 39.84
CA LEU A 99 -19.20 -17.23 39.56
C LEU A 99 -18.56 -15.87 39.88
N GLY A 100 -19.31 -14.94 40.49
CA GLY A 100 -18.87 -13.65 41.06
C GLY A 100 -17.60 -13.03 40.49
N ALA A 101 -16.45 -13.33 41.11
CA ALA A 101 -15.16 -12.71 40.75
C ALA A 101 -14.56 -13.23 39.43
N LEU A 102 -14.73 -14.52 39.10
CA LEU A 102 -14.25 -15.10 37.84
C LEU A 102 -15.04 -14.57 36.65
N ASP A 103 -16.37 -14.43 36.80
CA ASP A 103 -17.24 -13.85 35.78
C ASP A 103 -16.90 -12.38 35.49
N ALA A 104 -16.64 -11.60 36.54
CA ALA A 104 -16.19 -10.21 36.42
C ALA A 104 -14.81 -10.11 35.75
N LEU A 105 -13.86 -10.97 36.12
CA LEU A 105 -12.50 -10.95 35.58
C LEU A 105 -12.47 -11.36 34.12
N LEU A 106 -13.19 -12.43 33.74
CA LEU A 106 -13.35 -12.85 32.35
C LEU A 106 -14.08 -11.79 31.51
N GLY A 107 -15.10 -11.13 32.08
CA GLY A 107 -15.77 -10.00 31.44
C GLY A 107 -14.84 -8.81 31.20
N ALA A 108 -13.95 -8.49 32.14
CA ALA A 108 -12.95 -7.45 31.99
C ALA A 108 -11.94 -7.76 30.88
N VAL A 109 -11.39 -8.98 30.87
CA VAL A 109 -10.44 -9.45 29.85
C VAL A 109 -11.07 -9.40 28.46
N LEU A 110 -12.30 -9.91 28.30
CA LEU A 110 -12.97 -9.91 27.01
C LEU A 110 -13.33 -8.49 26.54
N THR A 111 -13.74 -7.60 27.45
CA THR A 111 -14.03 -6.20 27.10
C THR A 111 -12.75 -5.47 26.66
N LEU A 112 -11.63 -5.73 27.35
CA LEU A 112 -10.33 -5.19 27.00
C LEU A 112 -9.87 -5.70 25.64
N ALA A 113 -10.04 -6.99 25.36
CA ALA A 113 -9.69 -7.60 24.07
C ALA A 113 -10.50 -7.00 22.90
N VAL A 114 -11.82 -6.83 23.08
CA VAL A 114 -12.68 -6.19 22.07
C VAL A 114 -12.29 -4.73 21.88
N ALA A 115 -12.09 -3.97 22.96
CA ALA A 115 -11.67 -2.58 22.89
C ALA A 115 -10.34 -2.43 22.16
N ALA A 116 -9.36 -3.29 22.46
CA ALA A 116 -8.07 -3.33 21.78
C ALA A 116 -8.24 -3.64 20.27
N ALA A 117 -9.01 -4.66 19.90
CA ALA A 117 -9.27 -5.01 18.51
C ALA A 117 -9.94 -3.85 17.75
N THR A 118 -10.90 -3.17 18.37
CA THR A 118 -11.57 -1.99 17.80
C THR A 118 -10.60 -0.82 17.64
N THR A 119 -9.80 -0.53 18.66
CA THR A 119 -8.77 0.53 18.60
C THR A 119 -7.76 0.23 17.50
N TRP A 120 -7.35 -1.02 17.34
CA TRP A 120 -6.44 -1.45 16.27
C TRP A 120 -7.06 -1.26 14.88
N LEU A 121 -8.32 -1.69 14.69
CA LEU A 121 -9.04 -1.51 13.42
C LEU A 121 -9.21 -0.02 13.07
N LEU A 122 -9.60 0.79 14.06
CA LEU A 122 -9.80 2.22 13.90
C LEU A 122 -8.47 2.95 13.64
N ALA A 123 -7.39 2.57 14.33
CA ALA A 123 -6.06 3.13 14.10
C ALA A 123 -5.54 2.78 12.70
N GLY A 124 -5.72 1.53 12.26
CA GLY A 124 -5.31 1.08 10.93
C GLY A 124 -6.04 1.81 9.80
N THR A 125 -7.33 2.09 9.98
CA THR A 125 -8.14 2.86 9.01
C THR A 125 -7.83 4.36 9.07
N LEU A 126 -7.79 4.96 10.26
CA LEU A 126 -7.47 6.38 10.42
C LEU A 126 -6.07 6.73 9.94
N ARG A 127 -5.07 5.85 10.11
CA ARG A 127 -3.71 6.10 9.59
C ARG A 127 -3.68 6.32 8.08
N VAL A 128 -4.62 5.72 7.34
CA VAL A 128 -4.74 5.86 5.88
C VAL A 128 -5.38 7.19 5.49
N VAL A 129 -6.38 7.61 6.25
CA VAL A 129 -7.27 8.71 5.89
C VAL A 129 -6.86 10.02 6.56
N ALA A 130 -6.13 9.95 7.67
CA ALA A 130 -5.86 11.13 8.48
C ALA A 130 -4.74 12.00 7.91
N PRO A 131 -4.77 13.33 8.17
CA PRO A 131 -3.68 14.23 7.81
C PRO A 131 -2.36 13.79 8.43
N GLY A 132 -1.25 14.09 7.74
CA GLY A 132 0.08 13.52 8.04
C GLY A 132 0.59 13.67 9.48
N GLU A 133 0.13 14.69 10.23
CA GLU A 133 0.45 14.85 11.66
C GLU A 133 -0.25 13.80 12.52
N LEU A 134 -1.53 13.54 12.25
CA LEU A 134 -2.35 12.56 12.96
C LEU A 134 -1.92 11.14 12.60
N ALA A 135 -1.63 10.90 11.31
CA ALA A 135 -1.14 9.62 10.81
C ALA A 135 0.23 9.26 11.43
N ARG A 136 1.17 10.23 11.49
CA ARG A 136 2.45 10.07 12.21
C ARG A 136 2.23 9.78 13.69
N GLY A 137 1.29 10.48 14.31
CA GLY A 137 0.87 10.24 15.68
C GLY A 137 0.45 8.81 15.98
N ILE A 138 -0.44 8.28 15.14
CA ILE A 138 -0.93 6.91 15.23
C ILE A 138 0.22 5.92 14.99
N GLY A 139 1.08 6.17 14.00
CA GLY A 139 2.24 5.32 13.70
C GLY A 139 3.31 5.30 14.80
N GLN A 140 3.43 6.38 15.59
CA GLN A 140 4.37 6.48 16.71
C GLN A 140 3.81 6.01 18.06
N SER A 141 2.52 5.63 18.12
CA SER A 141 1.86 5.19 19.35
C SER A 141 2.36 3.82 19.80
N ARG A 142 2.90 3.75 21.03
CA ARG A 142 3.35 2.48 21.62
C ARG A 142 2.17 1.57 21.95
N VAL A 143 1.02 2.15 22.30
CA VAL A 143 -0.20 1.39 22.62
C VAL A 143 -0.74 0.70 21.36
N VAL A 144 -0.85 1.42 20.25
CA VAL A 144 -1.31 0.84 18.97
C VAL A 144 -0.35 -0.24 18.49
N ALA A 145 0.97 -0.01 18.59
CA ALA A 145 1.97 -1.02 18.26
C ALA A 145 1.88 -2.26 19.16
N GLY A 146 1.71 -2.07 20.47
CA GLY A 146 1.55 -3.16 21.43
C GLY A 146 0.28 -3.98 21.21
N ILE A 147 -0.83 -3.34 20.85
CA ILE A 147 -2.07 -4.04 20.46
C ILE A 147 -1.84 -4.84 19.18
N GLY A 148 -1.20 -4.24 18.16
CA GLY A 148 -0.89 -4.91 16.90
C GLY A 148 -0.05 -6.18 17.09
N ALA A 149 0.96 -6.13 17.97
CA ALA A 149 1.80 -7.28 18.28
C ALA A 149 1.07 -8.43 18.99
N ALA A 150 -0.05 -8.13 19.67
CA ALA A 150 -0.87 -9.11 20.37
C ALA A 150 -1.96 -9.76 19.49
N MET A 151 -2.18 -9.26 18.27
CA MET A 151 -3.20 -9.80 17.36
C MET A 151 -2.73 -11.12 16.70
N PRO A 152 -3.63 -12.09 16.46
CA PRO A 152 -3.29 -13.34 15.79
C PRO A 152 -2.76 -13.13 14.37
N ALA A 153 -1.73 -13.88 13.98
CA ALA A 153 -1.19 -13.84 12.62
C ALA A 153 -2.31 -14.13 11.59
N GLY A 154 -2.53 -13.18 10.66
CA GLY A 154 -3.58 -13.27 9.63
C GLY A 154 -4.69 -12.20 9.75
N SER A 155 -4.80 -11.50 10.88
CA SER A 155 -5.75 -10.36 11.02
C SER A 155 -5.50 -9.24 9.99
N ASP A 156 -4.26 -9.10 9.52
CA ASP A 156 -3.84 -8.14 8.50
C ASP A 156 -4.51 -8.37 7.14
N GLN A 157 -4.92 -9.62 6.84
CA GLN A 157 -5.62 -9.96 5.58
C GLN A 157 -7.05 -9.44 5.56
N LEU A 158 -7.75 -9.41 6.72
CA LEU A 158 -9.10 -8.88 6.87
C LEU A 158 -9.12 -7.35 6.68
N LEU A 159 -8.13 -6.66 7.22
CA LEU A 159 -7.88 -5.25 6.93
C LEU A 159 -7.45 -5.02 5.48
N GLY A 160 -6.67 -5.95 4.90
CA GLY A 160 -6.26 -5.93 3.51
C GLY A 160 -7.42 -5.83 2.54
N GLY A 161 -8.49 -6.61 2.73
CA GLY A 161 -9.70 -6.57 1.89
C GLY A 161 -10.51 -5.27 2.01
N LEU A 162 -10.61 -4.70 3.22
CA LEU A 162 -11.26 -3.41 3.45
C LEU A 162 -10.41 -2.23 2.95
N LYS A 163 -9.09 -2.35 3.03
CA LYS A 163 -8.13 -1.32 2.61
C LYS A 163 -7.86 -1.34 1.10
N ALA A 164 -7.97 -2.51 0.45
CA ALA A 164 -7.97 -2.62 -1.01
C ALA A 164 -9.15 -1.89 -1.67
N ARG A 165 -10.29 -1.76 -0.96
CA ARG A 165 -11.44 -0.93 -1.37
C ARG A 165 -11.22 0.57 -1.17
N LEU A 166 -10.19 0.97 -0.42
CA LEU A 166 -9.85 2.37 -0.09
C LEU A 166 -8.60 2.87 -0.84
N ASP A 167 -7.78 1.96 -1.39
CA ASP A 167 -6.56 2.29 -2.12
C ASP A 167 -6.87 2.66 -3.59
N GLU A 168 -7.46 3.85 -3.81
CA GLU A 168 -7.75 4.44 -5.13
C GLU A 168 -6.48 4.90 -5.90
N TYR A 169 -5.28 4.59 -5.41
CA TYR A 169 -4.03 5.16 -5.94
C TYR A 169 -3.06 4.14 -6.58
N GLY A 170 -3.49 2.91 -6.86
CA GLY A 170 -2.87 2.06 -7.89
C GLY A 170 -1.41 1.64 -7.68
N PHE A 171 -0.93 1.52 -6.45
CA PHE A 171 0.45 1.06 -6.17
C PHE A 171 0.53 -0.26 -5.41
N PRO A 172 1.45 -1.17 -5.78
CA PRO A 172 1.78 -2.34 -4.99
C PRO A 172 2.39 -1.95 -3.64
N ARG A 173 2.09 -2.74 -2.59
CA ARG A 173 2.69 -2.54 -1.26
C ARG A 173 4.07 -3.20 -1.18
N VAL A 174 5.07 -2.43 -0.77
CA VAL A 174 6.46 -2.91 -0.58
C VAL A 174 6.60 -3.71 0.71
N PHE A 175 5.92 -3.26 1.77
CA PHE A 175 5.89 -3.91 3.08
C PHE A 175 4.45 -4.27 3.43
N THR A 176 4.26 -5.49 3.94
CA THR A 176 2.92 -5.99 4.34
C THR A 176 2.72 -6.04 5.85
N SER A 177 3.75 -5.73 6.64
CA SER A 177 3.71 -5.71 8.10
C SER A 177 3.20 -4.36 8.63
N ILE A 178 2.67 -4.35 9.86
CA ILE A 178 2.26 -3.12 10.57
C ILE A 178 3.47 -2.27 11.02
N ASP A 179 4.67 -2.87 11.03
CA ASP A 179 5.91 -2.23 11.44
C ASP A 179 6.23 -1.00 10.57
N PRO A 180 6.77 0.08 11.16
CA PRO A 180 7.18 1.26 10.42
C PRO A 180 8.18 0.91 9.31
N GLU A 181 8.02 1.52 8.14
CA GLU A 181 8.99 1.37 7.07
C GLU A 181 10.38 1.86 7.53
N PRO A 182 11.47 1.12 7.25
CA PRO A 182 12.83 1.52 7.59
C PRO A 182 13.29 2.68 6.69
N ILE A 183 12.97 3.92 7.10
CA ILE A 183 13.30 5.13 6.35
C ILE A 183 14.52 5.79 6.98
N ARG A 184 15.69 5.53 6.39
CA ARG A 184 16.94 6.13 6.84
C ARG A 184 17.04 7.61 6.40
N PRO A 185 17.34 8.55 7.31
CA PRO A 185 17.59 9.94 6.95
C PRO A 185 18.79 10.08 6.02
N VAL A 186 18.69 10.99 5.06
CA VAL A 186 19.77 11.39 4.14
C VAL A 186 19.70 12.89 3.91
N PRO A 187 20.80 13.54 3.45
CA PRO A 187 20.76 14.91 2.99
C PRO A 187 19.73 15.11 1.87
N GLY A 188 19.33 16.36 1.63
CA GLY A 188 18.42 16.71 0.54
C GLY A 188 18.92 16.23 -0.83
N VAL A 189 18.00 16.16 -1.79
CA VAL A 189 18.33 15.80 -3.18
C VAL A 189 19.19 16.87 -3.84
N ASP A 190 20.13 16.45 -4.68
CA ASP A 190 20.94 17.37 -5.49
C ASP A 190 20.19 17.71 -6.77
N ALA A 191 19.64 18.92 -6.88
CA ALA A 191 18.90 19.35 -8.06
C ALA A 191 19.79 19.51 -9.31
N GLY A 192 21.12 19.62 -9.18
CA GLY A 192 22.02 19.77 -10.32
C GLY A 192 22.13 18.51 -11.17
N VAL A 193 21.87 17.34 -10.59
CA VAL A 193 22.04 16.03 -11.23
C VAL A 193 21.12 15.83 -12.45
N VAL A 194 19.92 16.44 -12.43
CA VAL A 194 18.92 16.29 -13.51
C VAL A 194 19.30 17.08 -14.76
N ALA A 195 20.17 18.09 -14.64
CA ALA A 195 20.55 18.99 -15.72
C ALA A 195 21.78 18.52 -16.52
N THR A 196 22.35 17.37 -16.15
CA THR A 196 23.56 16.84 -16.80
C THR A 196 23.27 16.42 -18.26
N PRO A 197 24.22 16.59 -19.19
CA PRO A 197 24.08 16.11 -20.57
C PRO A 197 23.75 14.62 -20.66
N GLN A 198 24.35 13.82 -19.78
CA GLN A 198 24.18 12.37 -19.71
C GLN A 198 22.73 11.99 -19.40
N ILE A 199 22.11 12.64 -18.40
CA ILE A 199 20.69 12.43 -18.07
C ILE A 199 19.81 12.85 -19.25
N ARG A 200 20.06 14.01 -19.88
CA ARG A 200 19.28 14.45 -21.06
C ARG A 200 19.33 13.44 -22.21
N THR A 201 20.48 12.81 -22.45
CA THR A 201 20.60 11.75 -23.44
C THR A 201 19.85 10.49 -22.99
N ALA A 202 20.01 10.06 -21.74
CA ALA A 202 19.37 8.85 -21.22
C ALA A 202 17.83 8.93 -21.30
N VAL A 203 17.23 10.06 -20.90
CA VAL A 203 15.77 10.18 -20.85
C VAL A 203 15.08 10.13 -22.23
N SER A 204 15.83 10.29 -23.33
CA SER A 204 15.30 10.05 -24.69
C SER A 204 14.91 8.59 -24.96
N SER A 205 15.37 7.67 -24.10
CA SER A 205 15.12 6.23 -24.16
C SER A 205 14.10 5.77 -23.10
N VAL A 206 13.44 6.74 -22.46
CA VAL A 206 12.34 6.52 -21.51
C VAL A 206 11.03 6.75 -22.23
N LEU A 207 10.10 5.81 -22.10
CA LEU A 207 8.92 5.68 -22.92
C LEU A 207 7.67 5.58 -22.04
N ARG A 208 6.54 6.11 -22.51
CA ARG A 208 5.26 5.90 -21.84
C ARG A 208 4.68 4.56 -22.27
N ILE A 209 4.09 3.84 -21.33
CA ILE A 209 3.42 2.57 -21.57
C ILE A 209 1.95 2.75 -21.28
N ASP A 210 1.13 2.37 -22.24
CA ASP A 210 -0.32 2.40 -22.20
C ASP A 210 -0.82 0.95 -22.38
N ALA A 211 -1.46 0.36 -21.37
CA ALA A 211 -1.88 -1.05 -21.38
C ALA A 211 -3.40 -1.16 -21.16
N ASP A 212 -4.09 -1.71 -22.15
CA ASP A 212 -5.54 -1.89 -22.12
C ASP A 212 -5.91 -3.24 -21.52
N ALA A 213 -6.67 -3.21 -20.42
CA ALA A 213 -7.11 -4.37 -19.66
C ALA A 213 -8.64 -4.38 -19.54
N PRO A 214 -9.37 -4.66 -20.64
CA PRO A 214 -10.84 -4.58 -20.66
C PRO A 214 -11.49 -5.59 -19.71
N SER A 215 -10.87 -6.75 -19.49
CA SER A 215 -11.31 -7.73 -18.49
C SER A 215 -11.24 -7.22 -17.05
N CYS A 216 -10.42 -6.19 -16.82
CA CYS A 216 -10.27 -5.49 -15.55
C CYS A 216 -11.03 -4.15 -15.53
N SER A 217 -11.81 -3.85 -16.58
CA SER A 217 -12.55 -2.59 -16.77
C SER A 217 -11.69 -1.33 -16.60
N ARG A 218 -10.42 -1.38 -17.01
CA ARG A 218 -9.46 -0.27 -16.84
C ARG A 218 -8.39 -0.22 -17.93
N SER A 219 -7.84 0.98 -18.12
CA SER A 219 -6.57 1.20 -18.80
C SER A 219 -5.51 1.49 -17.75
N GLN A 220 -4.31 0.94 -17.94
CA GLN A 220 -3.17 1.14 -17.06
C GLN A 220 -2.11 1.95 -17.78
N GLU A 221 -1.44 2.81 -17.03
CA GLU A 221 -0.38 3.67 -17.56
C GLU A 221 0.85 3.58 -16.68
N GLY A 222 2.01 3.64 -17.32
CA GLY A 222 3.29 3.56 -16.65
C GLY A 222 4.41 4.08 -17.52
N THR A 223 5.62 3.84 -17.03
CA THR A 223 6.86 4.16 -17.71
C THR A 223 7.59 2.87 -18.06
N GLY A 224 8.33 2.89 -19.16
CA GLY A 224 9.38 1.91 -19.41
C GLY A 224 10.61 2.56 -20.02
N TRP A 225 11.64 1.75 -20.23
CA TRP A 225 12.89 2.22 -20.82
C TRP A 225 13.53 1.14 -21.68
N VAL A 226 14.29 1.56 -22.70
CA VAL A 226 14.91 0.65 -23.66
C VAL A 226 16.10 -0.05 -23.02
N TYR A 227 16.01 -1.37 -22.84
CA TYR A 227 17.08 -2.20 -22.30
C TYR A 227 18.01 -2.74 -23.39
N ARG A 228 17.43 -3.14 -24.52
CA ARG A 228 18.12 -3.60 -25.74
C ARG A 228 17.32 -3.13 -26.96
N PRO A 229 17.87 -3.19 -28.18
CA PRO A 229 17.11 -2.81 -29.37
C PRO A 229 15.78 -3.58 -29.44
N GLY A 230 14.67 -2.84 -29.47
CA GLY A 230 13.32 -3.42 -29.48
C GLY A 230 12.84 -4.06 -28.17
N LEU A 231 13.61 -4.01 -27.07
CA LEU A 231 13.21 -4.52 -25.77
C LEU A 231 13.08 -3.40 -24.73
N VAL A 232 11.90 -3.31 -24.12
CA VAL A 232 11.55 -2.27 -23.13
C VAL A 232 11.26 -2.91 -21.79
N VAL A 233 11.87 -2.42 -20.72
CA VAL A 233 11.63 -2.88 -19.35
C VAL A 233 10.58 -2.00 -18.70
N THR A 234 9.68 -2.60 -17.91
CA THR A 234 8.68 -1.92 -17.10
C THR A 234 8.29 -2.79 -15.88
N ASN A 235 7.30 -2.38 -15.10
CA ASN A 235 6.74 -3.22 -14.05
C ASN A 235 5.70 -4.20 -14.57
N ALA A 236 5.56 -5.33 -13.89
CA ALA A 236 4.54 -6.33 -14.23
C ALA A 236 3.13 -5.78 -13.96
N HIS A 237 2.93 -5.05 -12.87
CA HIS A 237 1.61 -4.47 -12.57
C HIS A 237 1.14 -3.48 -13.64
N VAL A 238 2.04 -2.78 -14.34
CA VAL A 238 1.67 -1.85 -15.42
C VAL A 238 0.97 -2.57 -16.58
N VAL A 239 1.29 -3.84 -16.82
CA VAL A 239 0.74 -4.64 -17.94
C VAL A 239 -0.15 -5.78 -17.47
N ALA A 240 -0.39 -5.95 -16.17
CA ALA A 240 -1.15 -7.07 -15.62
C ALA A 240 -2.61 -7.08 -16.12
N GLY A 241 -3.08 -8.25 -16.56
CA GLY A 241 -4.43 -8.43 -17.11
C GLY A 241 -4.69 -7.73 -18.45
N SER A 242 -3.66 -7.11 -19.05
CA SER A 242 -3.80 -6.41 -20.33
C SER A 242 -3.91 -7.38 -21.50
N GLN A 243 -4.74 -7.03 -22.47
CA GLN A 243 -4.89 -7.73 -23.75
C GLN A 243 -4.15 -7.00 -24.89
N GLY A 244 -3.82 -5.72 -24.69
CA GLY A 244 -3.02 -4.93 -25.62
C GLY A 244 -2.11 -3.99 -24.86
N VAL A 245 -0.85 -3.90 -25.28
CA VAL A 245 0.13 -2.96 -24.74
C VAL A 245 0.64 -2.09 -25.87
N ARG A 246 0.72 -0.79 -25.62
CA ARG A 246 1.30 0.20 -26.54
C ARG A 246 2.41 0.97 -25.84
N VAL A 247 3.43 1.30 -26.61
CA VAL A 247 4.56 2.10 -26.16
C VAL A 247 4.57 3.40 -26.96
N SER A 248 4.54 4.51 -26.25
CA SER A 248 4.50 5.85 -26.83
C SER A 248 5.90 6.47 -26.80
N VAL A 249 6.43 6.77 -27.98
CA VAL A 249 7.79 7.31 -28.21
C VAL A 249 7.73 8.45 -29.23
N ALA A 250 8.23 9.63 -28.88
CA ALA A 250 8.29 10.80 -29.78
C ALA A 250 6.97 11.09 -30.53
N GLY A 251 5.82 10.96 -29.84
CA GLY A 251 4.49 11.17 -30.42
C GLY A 251 3.93 10.02 -31.26
N ARG A 252 4.68 8.93 -31.45
CA ARG A 252 4.22 7.70 -32.11
C ARG A 252 3.83 6.66 -31.07
N SER A 253 2.75 5.93 -31.33
CA SER A 253 2.32 4.81 -30.48
C SER A 253 2.53 3.48 -31.21
N LEU A 254 3.43 2.66 -30.69
CA LEU A 254 3.81 1.37 -31.27
C LEU A 254 3.16 0.23 -30.48
N PRO A 255 2.63 -0.83 -31.13
CA PRO A 255 2.18 -2.02 -30.44
C PRO A 255 3.37 -2.75 -29.80
N ALA A 256 3.13 -3.35 -28.63
CA ALA A 256 4.12 -4.08 -27.88
C ALA A 256 3.58 -5.45 -27.44
N ARG A 257 4.46 -6.45 -27.39
CA ARG A 257 4.16 -7.79 -26.89
C ARG A 257 4.92 -8.02 -25.59
N VAL A 258 4.26 -8.51 -24.56
CA VAL A 258 4.94 -8.93 -23.32
C VAL A 258 5.69 -10.22 -23.61
N VAL A 259 7.02 -10.24 -23.43
CA VAL A 259 7.88 -11.41 -23.68
C VAL A 259 8.43 -12.03 -22.40
N VAL A 260 8.44 -11.25 -21.31
CA VAL A 260 8.71 -11.73 -19.96
C VAL A 260 7.74 -11.04 -19.01
N PHE A 261 7.16 -11.81 -18.10
CA PHE A 261 6.26 -11.32 -17.06
C PHE A 261 6.59 -12.02 -15.74
N ASP A 262 7.13 -11.28 -14.77
CA ASP A 262 7.48 -11.76 -13.43
C ASP A 262 6.66 -11.01 -12.36
N PRO A 263 5.53 -11.59 -11.90
CA PRO A 263 4.69 -10.97 -10.88
C PRO A 263 5.35 -10.95 -9.50
N ARG A 264 6.34 -11.82 -9.25
CA ARG A 264 7.04 -11.90 -7.96
C ARG A 264 8.04 -10.76 -7.82
N ARG A 265 8.72 -10.37 -8.89
CA ARG A 265 9.64 -9.21 -8.91
C ARG A 265 8.99 -7.90 -9.32
N ASP A 266 7.74 -7.96 -9.76
CA ASP A 266 7.02 -6.84 -10.35
C ASP A 266 7.77 -6.25 -11.56
N LEU A 267 8.22 -7.12 -12.47
CA LEU A 267 8.94 -6.73 -13.67
C LEU A 267 8.36 -7.40 -14.91
N ALA A 268 8.31 -6.65 -16.01
CA ALA A 268 7.97 -7.17 -17.31
C ALA A 268 8.93 -6.63 -18.37
N VAL A 269 9.12 -7.40 -19.44
CA VAL A 269 9.86 -6.97 -20.62
C VAL A 269 8.95 -7.07 -21.83
N LEU A 270 8.93 -5.98 -22.60
CA LEU A 270 8.13 -5.83 -23.81
C LEU A 270 9.02 -5.90 -25.04
N SER A 271 8.57 -6.61 -26.07
CA SER A 271 9.11 -6.56 -27.43
C SER A 271 8.32 -5.55 -28.24
N VAL A 272 9.01 -4.59 -28.85
CA VAL A 272 8.42 -3.48 -29.61
C VAL A 272 9.09 -3.42 -30.99
N ASP A 273 8.39 -3.93 -32.00
CA ASP A 273 8.90 -3.95 -33.37
C ASP A 273 8.96 -2.52 -33.94
N GLY A 274 10.05 -2.17 -34.61
CA GLY A 274 10.23 -0.84 -35.23
C GLY A 274 10.53 0.29 -34.24
N LEU A 275 10.84 -0.01 -32.98
CA LEU A 275 11.29 0.97 -31.99
C LEU A 275 12.69 1.50 -32.32
N ALA A 276 12.75 2.75 -32.78
CA ALA A 276 13.99 3.46 -33.07
C ALA A 276 14.42 4.33 -31.88
N ALA A 277 14.94 3.69 -30.83
CA ALA A 277 15.49 4.34 -29.64
C ALA A 277 16.73 3.59 -29.15
N ALA A 278 17.71 4.32 -28.62
CA ALA A 278 18.95 3.73 -28.13
C ALA A 278 18.72 2.98 -26.81
N PRO A 279 19.38 1.85 -26.56
CA PRO A 279 19.33 1.21 -25.25
C PRO A 279 20.06 2.01 -24.18
N LEU A 280 19.50 2.04 -22.98
CA LEU A 280 20.20 2.53 -21.80
C LEU A 280 21.24 1.52 -21.34
N ARG A 281 22.39 2.05 -20.90
CA ARG A 281 23.45 1.25 -20.29
C ARG A 281 23.08 0.90 -18.85
N LEU A 282 23.30 -0.34 -18.45
CA LEU A 282 23.22 -0.74 -17.05
C LEU A 282 24.45 -0.20 -16.29
N GLY A 283 24.21 0.35 -15.11
CA GLY A 283 25.20 0.95 -14.22
C GLY A 283 25.64 0.04 -13.08
N ALA A 284 26.48 0.60 -12.22
CA ALA A 284 26.85 -0.02 -10.95
C ALA A 284 25.74 0.14 -9.89
N PRO A 285 25.70 -0.73 -8.86
CA PRO A 285 24.81 -0.53 -7.72
C PRO A 285 25.10 0.80 -7.02
N LEU A 286 24.04 1.49 -6.59
CA LEU A 286 24.15 2.70 -5.77
C LEU A 286 24.20 2.34 -4.27
N GLY A 287 24.90 3.16 -3.50
CA GLY A 287 25.02 3.07 -2.04
C GLY A 287 24.22 4.14 -1.29
N HIS A 288 24.21 4.04 0.04
CA HIS A 288 23.58 5.03 0.91
C HIS A 288 24.14 6.44 0.66
N GLY A 289 23.24 7.40 0.42
CA GLY A 289 23.58 8.80 0.20
C GLY A 289 23.86 9.17 -1.25
N ASP A 290 23.96 8.20 -2.17
CA ASP A 290 24.23 8.47 -3.59
C ASP A 290 23.08 9.24 -4.25
N SER A 291 23.44 10.20 -5.10
CA SER A 291 22.50 10.91 -5.96
C SER A 291 21.98 9.99 -7.06
N ALA A 292 20.70 10.12 -7.37
CA ALA A 292 20.04 9.40 -8.45
C ALA A 292 19.00 10.29 -9.14
N VAL A 293 18.41 9.79 -10.22
CA VAL A 293 17.36 10.46 -10.98
C VAL A 293 16.25 9.47 -11.28
N ILE A 294 15.00 9.88 -11.06
CA ILE A 294 13.82 9.16 -11.55
C ILE A 294 13.36 9.86 -12.82
N ALA A 295 13.12 9.08 -13.87
CA ALA A 295 12.53 9.57 -15.11
C ALA A 295 11.26 8.78 -15.43
N GLY A 296 10.15 9.46 -15.70
CA GLY A 296 8.89 8.80 -16.03
C GLY A 296 7.76 9.74 -16.40
N TYR A 297 6.57 9.18 -16.58
CA TYR A 297 5.36 9.87 -17.05
C TYR A 297 4.30 9.93 -15.94
N PRO A 298 4.49 10.79 -14.92
CA PRO A 298 3.57 10.83 -13.79
C PRO A 298 2.20 11.37 -14.23
N LEU A 299 1.13 10.75 -13.70
CA LEU A 299 -0.27 11.14 -13.86
C LEU A 299 -0.71 11.28 -15.32
N ALA A 300 -0.34 10.33 -16.17
CA ALA A 300 -0.60 10.39 -17.62
C ALA A 300 0.07 11.58 -18.35
N GLY A 301 0.90 12.33 -17.64
CA GLY A 301 1.44 13.61 -18.08
C GLY A 301 2.66 13.47 -18.99
N PRO A 302 3.33 14.60 -19.30
CA PRO A 302 4.59 14.58 -20.02
C PRO A 302 5.70 13.93 -19.19
N LEU A 303 6.78 13.55 -19.87
CA LEU A 303 8.00 13.06 -19.23
C LEU A 303 8.50 14.08 -18.19
N LYS A 304 8.68 13.62 -16.96
CA LYS A 304 9.30 14.36 -15.86
C LYS A 304 10.56 13.66 -15.39
N ILE A 305 11.50 14.48 -14.94
CA ILE A 305 12.81 14.07 -14.44
C ILE A 305 12.93 14.67 -13.04
N GLU A 306 13.13 13.82 -12.04
CA GLU A 306 13.19 14.25 -10.64
C GLU A 306 14.48 13.74 -9.99
N ALA A 307 15.12 14.62 -9.22
CA ALA A 307 16.28 14.23 -8.42
C ALA A 307 15.84 13.30 -7.29
N ALA A 308 16.65 12.29 -7.03
CA ALA A 308 16.46 11.33 -5.96
C ALA A 308 17.76 11.16 -5.17
N ARG A 309 17.67 10.61 -3.96
CA ARG A 309 18.85 10.18 -3.19
C ARG A 309 18.59 8.83 -2.56
N VAL A 310 19.56 7.93 -2.61
CA VAL A 310 19.43 6.59 -2.02
C VAL A 310 19.47 6.70 -0.50
N ARG A 311 18.39 6.28 0.15
CA ARG A 311 18.29 6.18 1.61
C ARG A 311 18.93 4.92 2.13
N GLU A 312 18.67 3.78 1.51
CA GLU A 312 19.22 2.50 1.92
C GLU A 312 19.00 1.44 0.83
N VAL A 313 19.82 0.40 0.82
CA VAL A 313 19.53 -0.85 0.11
C VAL A 313 18.98 -1.83 1.14
N LEU A 314 17.80 -2.38 0.88
CA LEU A 314 17.10 -3.21 1.85
C LEU A 314 16.42 -4.40 1.19
N MET A 315 16.21 -5.46 1.98
CA MET A 315 15.40 -6.61 1.59
C MET A 315 13.95 -6.35 2.00
N ALA A 316 13.15 -5.86 1.05
CA ALA A 316 11.73 -5.62 1.25
C ALA A 316 10.98 -6.95 1.33
N ARG A 317 10.11 -7.08 2.33
CA ARG A 317 9.24 -8.25 2.52
C ARG A 317 7.80 -7.80 2.34
N GLY A 318 7.18 -8.26 1.27
CA GLY A 318 5.80 -7.90 0.94
C GLY A 318 5.13 -9.00 0.13
N ASN A 319 4.05 -8.66 -0.55
CA ASN A 319 3.38 -9.59 -1.45
C ASN A 319 3.82 -9.38 -2.91
N ASP A 320 3.55 -10.37 -3.74
CA ASP A 320 3.54 -10.23 -5.20
C ASP A 320 2.48 -9.21 -5.67
N ILE A 321 2.44 -8.92 -6.98
CA ILE A 321 1.49 -7.94 -7.54
C ILE A 321 0.00 -8.36 -7.39
N TYR A 322 -0.27 -9.63 -7.08
CA TYR A 322 -1.62 -10.17 -6.89
C TYR A 322 -2.02 -10.25 -5.42
N GLY A 323 -1.11 -9.98 -4.48
CA GLY A 323 -1.37 -10.16 -3.06
C GLY A 323 -1.43 -11.63 -2.62
N ALA A 324 -1.06 -12.56 -3.49
CA ALA A 324 -1.23 -14.00 -3.28
C ALA A 324 -0.04 -14.62 -2.55
N ASP A 325 1.17 -14.29 -3.00
CA ASP A 325 2.41 -14.89 -2.48
C ASP A 325 3.25 -13.87 -1.71
N ARG A 326 3.84 -14.31 -0.59
CA ARG A 326 4.89 -13.53 0.09
C ARG A 326 6.19 -13.62 -0.69
N VAL A 327 6.82 -12.47 -0.92
CA VAL A 327 8.08 -12.35 -1.65
C VAL A 327 9.05 -11.45 -0.92
N GLN A 328 10.34 -11.69 -1.18
CA GLN A 328 11.42 -10.83 -0.73
C GLN A 328 12.11 -10.27 -1.97
N ARG A 329 12.36 -8.97 -1.97
CA ARG A 329 13.00 -8.26 -3.09
C ARG A 329 14.09 -7.37 -2.55
N GLU A 330 15.26 -7.37 -3.18
CA GLU A 330 16.24 -6.33 -2.92
C GLU A 330 15.80 -5.03 -3.60
N VAL A 331 15.66 -3.96 -2.83
CA VAL A 331 15.19 -2.66 -3.32
C VAL A 331 16.04 -1.51 -2.77
N TYR A 332 16.09 -0.42 -3.52
CA TYR A 332 16.47 0.89 -3.03
C TYR A 332 15.27 1.55 -2.35
N SER A 333 15.48 2.05 -1.13
CA SER A 333 14.67 3.13 -0.57
C SER A 333 15.25 4.47 -1.03
N LEU A 334 14.41 5.39 -1.49
CA LEU A 334 14.82 6.64 -2.13
C LEU A 334 14.14 7.82 -1.44
N LEU A 335 14.87 8.90 -1.21
CA LEU A 335 14.29 10.22 -0.98
C LEU A 335 13.89 10.78 -2.35
N ALA A 336 12.62 10.65 -2.71
CA ALA A 336 12.04 11.11 -3.97
C ALA A 336 10.50 11.11 -3.90
N THR A 337 9.86 11.95 -4.72
CA THR A 337 8.39 11.94 -4.85
C THR A 337 7.99 10.97 -5.97
N VAL A 338 7.47 9.80 -5.63
CA VAL A 338 6.99 8.83 -6.63
C VAL A 338 5.48 8.97 -6.82
N GLN A 339 5.05 9.23 -8.06
CA GLN A 339 3.65 9.44 -8.45
C GLN A 339 3.18 8.34 -9.41
N PRO A 340 1.85 8.05 -9.47
CA PRO A 340 1.31 7.09 -10.43
C PRO A 340 1.81 7.41 -11.84
N GLY A 341 2.20 6.40 -12.61
CA GLY A 341 2.84 6.58 -13.93
C GLY A 341 4.37 6.58 -13.91
N ASN A 342 5.03 6.85 -12.77
CA ASN A 342 6.48 6.64 -12.64
C ASN A 342 6.88 5.15 -12.59
N SER A 343 5.94 4.26 -12.24
CA SER A 343 6.14 2.82 -12.20
C SER A 343 6.71 2.29 -13.51
N GLY A 344 7.78 1.51 -13.42
CA GLY A 344 8.52 0.90 -14.51
C GLY A 344 9.61 1.81 -15.09
N GLY A 345 9.67 3.08 -14.65
CA GLY A 345 10.71 4.02 -15.04
C GLY A 345 12.08 3.65 -14.48
N PRO A 346 13.17 4.06 -15.16
CA PRO A 346 14.51 3.78 -14.67
C PRO A 346 14.84 4.69 -13.48
N LEU A 347 15.52 4.10 -12.49
CA LEU A 347 16.36 4.84 -11.56
C LEU A 347 17.73 5.02 -12.22
N LEU A 348 18.11 6.24 -12.54
CA LEU A 348 19.36 6.58 -13.22
C LEU A 348 20.41 7.08 -12.22
N ALA A 349 21.65 6.64 -12.41
CA ALA A 349 22.82 7.25 -11.79
C ALA A 349 23.17 8.59 -12.49
N PRO A 350 23.97 9.49 -11.86
CA PRO A 350 24.34 10.79 -12.44
C PRO A 350 25.00 10.73 -13.82
N ASP A 351 25.61 9.59 -14.16
CA ASP A 351 26.27 9.33 -15.45
C ASP A 351 25.29 8.85 -16.55
N GLY A 352 23.99 8.81 -16.26
CA GLY A 352 22.95 8.38 -17.19
C GLY A 352 22.78 6.86 -17.33
N THR A 353 23.49 6.06 -16.52
CA THR A 353 23.30 4.61 -16.50
C THR A 353 22.15 4.21 -15.57
N VAL A 354 21.48 3.09 -15.87
CA VAL A 354 20.37 2.57 -15.06
C VAL A 354 20.93 1.85 -13.84
N ALA A 355 20.46 2.19 -12.65
CA ALA A 355 20.77 1.52 -11.39
C ALA A 355 19.61 0.64 -10.88
N GLY A 356 18.37 0.86 -11.33
CA GLY A 356 17.21 0.07 -10.91
C GLY A 356 15.92 0.44 -11.65
N VAL A 357 14.80 -0.13 -11.21
CA VAL A 357 13.46 0.09 -11.79
C VAL A 357 12.50 0.56 -10.70
N VAL A 358 11.97 1.78 -10.83
CA VAL A 358 11.00 2.36 -9.88
C VAL A 358 9.71 1.55 -9.93
N PHE A 359 9.15 1.17 -8.78
CA PHE A 359 7.96 0.32 -8.75
C PHE A 359 6.90 0.69 -7.71
N ALA A 360 7.27 1.42 -6.66
CA ALA A 360 6.33 1.75 -5.60
C ALA A 360 6.71 3.04 -4.86
N ARG A 361 5.77 3.52 -4.05
CA ARG A 361 5.96 4.61 -3.08
C ARG A 361 5.71 4.11 -1.66
N SER A 362 6.28 4.79 -0.68
CA SER A 362 6.01 4.56 0.73
C SER A 362 4.57 4.92 1.09
N LEU A 363 4.00 4.16 2.01
CA LEU A 363 2.72 4.48 2.63
C LEU A 363 2.90 5.33 3.90
N ASP A 364 4.12 5.39 4.43
CA ASP A 364 4.47 6.07 5.68
C ASP A 364 5.08 7.46 5.46
N ASP A 365 5.81 7.66 4.37
CA ASP A 365 6.46 8.93 4.01
C ASP A 365 6.22 9.27 2.52
N PRO A 366 5.46 10.33 2.20
CA PRO A 366 5.20 10.71 0.81
C PRO A 366 6.45 11.11 0.02
N GLN A 367 7.58 11.38 0.69
CA GLN A 367 8.88 11.66 0.06
C GLN A 367 9.77 10.41 -0.05
N THR A 368 9.23 9.22 0.20
CA THR A 368 9.97 7.98 0.04
C THR A 368 9.43 7.14 -1.12
N GLY A 369 10.32 6.80 -2.05
CA GLY A 369 10.08 5.94 -3.20
C GLY A 369 10.88 4.65 -3.14
N TYR A 370 10.47 3.65 -3.92
CA TYR A 370 11.14 2.35 -4.00
C TYR A 370 11.46 1.95 -5.43
N ALA A 371 12.66 1.41 -5.64
CA ALA A 371 13.11 0.85 -6.90
C ALA A 371 13.73 -0.53 -6.71
N VAL A 372 13.39 -1.49 -7.57
CA VAL A 372 14.04 -2.81 -7.62
C VAL A 372 15.48 -2.64 -8.08
N THR A 373 16.45 -3.26 -7.40
CA THR A 373 17.86 -3.16 -7.80
C THR A 373 18.12 -3.90 -9.11
N LEU A 374 19.18 -3.54 -9.83
CA LEU A 374 19.59 -4.33 -11.00
C LEU A 374 19.98 -5.77 -10.66
N ALA A 375 20.44 -6.04 -9.43
CA ALA A 375 20.74 -7.39 -8.97
C ALA A 375 19.46 -8.24 -8.89
N GLU A 376 18.39 -7.70 -8.31
CA GLU A 376 17.08 -8.34 -8.27
C GLU A 376 16.44 -8.45 -9.67
N ALA A 377 16.62 -7.45 -10.54
CA ALA A 377 16.06 -7.45 -11.90
C ALA A 377 16.77 -8.40 -12.87
N ARG A 378 18.04 -8.76 -12.60
CA ARG A 378 18.92 -9.55 -13.48
C ARG A 378 18.26 -10.82 -14.05
N PRO A 379 17.59 -11.68 -13.27
CA PRO A 379 17.00 -12.91 -13.80
C PRO A 379 15.95 -12.66 -14.88
N VAL A 380 15.16 -11.58 -14.73
CA VAL A 380 14.10 -11.19 -15.67
C VAL A 380 14.71 -10.63 -16.96
N LEU A 381 15.74 -9.77 -16.83
CA LEU A 381 16.45 -9.18 -17.97
C LEU A 381 17.19 -10.24 -18.80
N ASP A 382 17.82 -11.21 -18.14
CA ASP A 382 18.54 -12.30 -18.81
C ASP A 382 17.58 -13.25 -19.54
N GLN A 383 16.39 -13.49 -18.99
CA GLN A 383 15.34 -14.28 -19.64
C GLN A 383 14.87 -13.63 -20.95
N ALA A 384 14.68 -12.31 -20.96
CA ALA A 384 14.26 -11.57 -22.15
C ALA A 384 15.28 -11.65 -23.29
N GLY A 385 16.57 -11.82 -22.97
CA GLY A 385 17.62 -12.04 -23.96
C GLY A 385 17.54 -13.38 -24.69
N ARG A 386 16.70 -14.33 -24.22
CA ARG A 386 16.61 -15.70 -24.73
C ARG A 386 15.25 -16.05 -25.34
N SER A 387 14.20 -15.30 -25.03
CA SER A 387 12.83 -15.58 -25.48
C SER A 387 12.22 -14.37 -26.20
N ALA A 388 11.72 -14.60 -27.41
CA ALA A 388 10.96 -13.61 -28.18
C ALA A 388 9.45 -13.95 -28.26
N ALA A 389 9.03 -15.07 -27.67
CA ALA A 389 7.63 -15.48 -27.68
C ALA A 389 6.80 -14.63 -26.73
N ALA A 390 5.60 -14.24 -27.16
CA ALA A 390 4.66 -13.53 -26.30
C ALA A 390 4.19 -14.43 -25.15
N VAL A 391 4.07 -13.86 -23.96
CA VAL A 391 3.58 -14.51 -22.75
C VAL A 391 2.33 -13.80 -22.24
N GLY A 392 1.50 -14.52 -21.49
CA GLY A 392 0.32 -13.95 -20.84
C GLY A 392 0.68 -13.00 -19.70
N THR A 393 -0.23 -12.07 -19.41
CA THR A 393 -0.08 -11.01 -18.38
C THR A 393 -0.83 -11.33 -17.08
N GLY A 394 -1.23 -12.59 -16.89
CA GLY A 394 -1.99 -13.07 -15.74
C GLY A 394 -3.36 -12.37 -15.59
N GLY A 395 -3.85 -12.30 -14.36
CA GLY A 395 -5.13 -11.69 -14.02
C GLY A 395 -5.03 -10.20 -13.69
N CYS A 396 -6.15 -9.61 -13.24
CA CYS A 396 -6.19 -8.27 -12.69
C CYS A 396 -5.49 -8.23 -11.32
N THR A 397 -4.78 -7.15 -11.01
CA THR A 397 -4.15 -6.97 -9.69
C THR A 397 -5.21 -6.76 -8.59
N ALA A 398 -4.95 -7.25 -7.37
CA ALA A 398 -5.87 -7.15 -6.23
C ALA A 398 -6.07 -5.71 -5.72
N ALA A 399 -5.20 -4.81 -6.14
CA ALA A 399 -5.40 -3.37 -6.07
C ALA A 399 -5.70 -2.87 -7.50
N ALA A 400 -6.97 -2.56 -7.73
CA ALA A 400 -7.50 -1.92 -8.92
C ALA A 400 -8.67 -1.04 -8.49
#